data_AF-A8MA67-F1
#
_entry.id   AF-A8MA67-F1
#
_cell.length_a   1.000
_cell.length_b   1.000
_cell.length_c   1.000
_cell.angle_alpha   90.00
_cell.angle_beta   90.00
_cell.angle_gamma   90.00
#
_symmetry.space_group_name_H-M   'P 1'
#
loop_
_entity.id
_entity.type
_entity.pdbx_description
1 polymer ?
#
loop_
_entity_poly.entity_id
_entity_poly.type
_entity_poly.pdbx_seq_one_letter_code
_entity_poly.pdbx_strand_id
1 'polypeptide(L)'
;MGSSISAIVDGIVGGCVDGYVEKHTFKSGSRYIIKPSNMFIELHVISEGDNICVEIWDHETSAAPVYAQSFRDNEFEESVNYIICRIYQLLMIKKMMSIRPESETPLSLKATAVKH
;
A
#
# COMPACT_ATOMS: atom_id res chain seq x y z
N MET A 1 25.48 -4.00 14.43
CA MET A 1 24.09 -3.65 14.73
C MET A 1 23.37 -3.54 13.41
N GLY A 2 22.69 -4.61 12.98
CA GLY A 2 21.83 -4.54 11.78
C GLY A 2 20.69 -3.60 12.11
N SER A 3 20.44 -2.61 11.25
CA SER A 3 19.43 -1.59 11.50
C SER A 3 18.06 -2.25 11.63
N SER A 4 17.37 -2.06 12.76
CA SER A 4 16.01 -2.54 13.05
C SER A 4 15.05 -2.40 11.84
N ILE A 5 15.19 -1.32 11.07
CA ILE A 5 14.41 -1.09 9.85
C ILE A 5 14.50 -2.17 8.77
N SER A 6 15.64 -2.85 8.58
CA SER A 6 15.72 -3.89 7.55
C SER A 6 14.88 -5.11 7.94
N ALA A 7 14.89 -5.49 9.22
CA ALA A 7 14.05 -6.57 9.72
C ALA A 7 12.55 -6.23 9.62
N ILE A 8 12.20 -4.95 9.75
CA ILE A 8 10.83 -4.46 9.56
C ILE A 8 10.42 -4.57 8.10
N VAL A 9 11.28 -4.09 7.19
CA VAL A 9 11.05 -4.21 5.75
C VAL A 9 10.92 -5.68 5.34
N ASP A 10 11.80 -6.56 5.84
CA ASP A 10 11.73 -8.00 5.60
C ASP A 10 10.49 -8.65 6.25
N GLY A 11 9.97 -8.10 7.35
CA GLY A 11 8.72 -8.58 7.96
C GLY A 11 7.49 -8.22 7.13
N ILE A 12 7.48 -7.02 6.54
CA ILE A 12 6.42 -6.56 5.63
C ILE A 12 6.50 -7.31 4.29
N VAL A 13 7.72 -7.42 3.74
CA VAL A 13 8.05 -8.13 2.50
C VAL A 13 8.16 -9.62 2.78
N GLY A 14 7.09 -10.35 2.47
CA GLY A 14 6.95 -11.77 2.82
C GLY A 14 5.80 -12.03 3.80
N GLY A 15 5.43 -11.02 4.61
CA GLY A 15 4.22 -11.06 5.42
C GLY A 15 2.95 -10.75 4.65
N CYS A 16 2.94 -9.65 3.87
CA CYS A 16 1.72 -9.18 3.22
C CYS A 16 1.91 -8.45 1.89
N VAL A 17 3.14 -8.06 1.56
CA VAL A 17 3.44 -7.37 0.31
C VAL A 17 4.39 -8.24 -0.50
N ASP A 18 4.00 -8.55 -1.73
CA ASP A 18 4.88 -9.10 -2.76
C ASP A 18 5.19 -7.98 -3.75
N GLY A 19 6.47 -7.65 -3.89
CA GLY A 19 6.90 -6.45 -4.60
C GLY A 19 8.40 -6.22 -4.55
N TYR A 20 8.83 -5.14 -5.19
CA TYR A 20 10.21 -4.71 -5.18
C TYR A 20 10.45 -3.64 -4.13
N VAL A 21 11.66 -3.61 -3.59
CA VAL A 21 12.07 -2.65 -2.57
C VAL A 21 13.10 -1.70 -3.15
N GLU A 22 12.78 -0.41 -3.15
CA GLU A 22 13.75 0.66 -3.43
C GLU A 22 14.27 1.21 -2.12
N LYS A 23 15.58 1.40 -2.00
CA LYS A 23 16.21 2.03 -0.83
C LYS A 23 16.83 3.36 -1.22
N HIS A 24 16.46 4.41 -0.49
CA HIS A 24 17.07 5.73 -0.54
C HIS A 24 17.75 6.03 0.79
N THR A 25 19.01 6.42 0.75
CA THR A 25 19.78 6.78 1.95
C THR A 25 20.00 8.28 1.98
N PHE A 26 19.69 8.91 3.11
CA PHE A 26 19.86 10.33 3.36
C PHE A 26 20.82 10.53 4.53
N LYS A 27 21.31 11.77 4.71
CA LYS A 27 22.18 12.09 5.84
C LYS A 27 21.51 11.84 7.20
N SER A 28 20.20 12.02 7.29
CA SER A 28 19.43 11.83 8.53
C SER A 28 18.84 10.43 8.69
N GLY A 29 18.95 9.54 7.69
CA GLY A 29 18.36 8.21 7.78
C GLY A 29 18.14 7.49 6.44
N SER A 30 17.12 6.65 6.35
CA SER A 30 16.84 5.84 5.16
C SER A 30 15.35 5.71 4.89
N ARG A 31 14.95 5.75 3.62
CA ARG A 31 13.59 5.45 3.16
C ARG A 31 13.61 4.19 2.32
N TYR A 32 12.79 3.24 2.68
CA TYR A 32 12.50 2.04 1.91
C TYR A 32 11.11 2.22 1.29
N ILE A 33 11.02 2.07 -0.03
CA ILE A 33 9.76 2.11 -0.77
C ILE A 33 9.49 0.70 -1.26
N ILE A 34 8.45 0.09 -0.70
CA ILE A 34 7.97 -1.24 -1.05
C ILE A 34 6.84 -1.03 -2.05
N LYS A 35 7.13 -1.35 -3.31
CA LYS A 35 6.21 -1.16 -4.43
C LYS A 35 5.66 -2.52 -4.84
N PRO A 36 4.38 -2.81 -4.58
CA PRO A 36 3.82 -4.10 -4.91
C PRO A 36 3.68 -4.25 -6.43
N SER A 37 3.68 -5.50 -6.88
CA SER A 37 3.58 -5.86 -8.31
C SER A 37 2.29 -5.36 -8.99
N ASN A 38 1.28 -4.95 -8.21
CA ASN A 38 0.00 -4.38 -8.62
C ASN A 38 -0.12 -2.87 -8.32
N MET A 39 0.94 -2.11 -8.63
CA MET A 39 1.08 -0.68 -8.98
C MET A 39 0.24 0.47 -8.35
N PHE A 40 -0.70 0.27 -7.43
CA PHE A 40 -1.56 1.38 -6.97
C PHE A 40 -1.31 1.87 -5.55
N ILE A 41 -0.79 1.01 -4.68
CA ILE A 41 -0.57 1.32 -3.27
C ILE A 41 0.88 1.04 -2.91
N GLU A 42 1.64 2.06 -2.53
CA GLU A 42 3.03 1.89 -2.08
C GLU A 42 3.11 1.95 -0.56
N LEU A 43 4.01 1.16 0.03
CA LEU A 43 4.38 1.32 1.43
C LEU A 43 5.76 1.95 1.53
N HIS A 44 5.90 2.90 2.44
CA HIS A 44 7.14 3.60 2.69
C HIS A 44 7.51 3.41 4.15
N VAL A 45 8.72 2.89 4.40
CA VAL A 45 9.27 2.73 5.74
C VAL A 45 10.48 3.66 5.84
N ILE A 46 10.39 4.67 6.69
CA ILE A 46 11.36 5.76 6.81
C ILE A 46 11.97 5.69 8.21
N SER A 47 13.29 5.50 8.29
CA SER A 47 14.05 5.66 9.53
C SER A 47 14.69 7.05 9.53
N GLU A 48 14.56 7.75 10.65
CA GLU A 48 15.27 9.01 10.93
C GLU A 48 15.65 9.06 12.41
N GLY A 49 16.96 8.94 12.70
CA GLY A 49 17.45 8.74 14.05
C GLY A 49 16.85 7.48 14.70
N ASP A 50 16.25 7.65 15.88
CA ASP A 50 15.59 6.57 16.64
C ASP A 50 14.09 6.44 16.31
N ASN A 51 13.62 7.10 15.24
CA ASN A 51 12.22 7.04 14.82
C ASN A 51 12.07 6.23 13.54
N ILE A 52 10.96 5.50 13.46
CA ILE A 52 10.48 4.84 12.25
C ILE A 52 9.11 5.41 11.92
N CYS A 53 8.98 5.99 10.74
CA CYS A 53 7.71 6.38 10.16
C CYS A 53 7.30 5.37 9.09
N VAL A 54 6.04 4.95 9.13
CA VAL A 54 5.44 4.13 8.08
C VAL A 54 4.34 4.93 7.42
N GLU A 55 4.42 5.03 6.11
CA GLU A 55 3.42 5.69 5.27
C GLU A 55 2.86 4.71 4.25
N ILE A 56 1.56 4.77 4.01
CA ILE A 56 0.91 4.06 2.90
C ILE A 56 0.37 5.10 1.94
N TRP A 57 0.74 4.97 0.68
CA TRP A 57 0.42 5.91 -0.39
C TRP A 57 -0.50 5.24 -1.40
N ASP A 58 -1.65 5.84 -1.69
CA ASP A 58 -2.45 5.52 -2.87
C ASP A 58 -2.31 6.68 -3.86
N HIS A 59 -1.36 6.54 -4.78
CA HIS A 59 -0.96 7.62 -5.70
C HIS A 59 -2.04 7.96 -6.73
N GLU A 60 -3.05 7.12 -6.90
CA GLU A 60 -4.17 7.43 -7.80
C GLU A 60 -5.19 8.36 -7.14
N THR A 61 -5.33 8.31 -5.81
CA THR A 61 -6.43 8.97 -5.10
C THR A 61 -5.99 10.09 -4.17
N SER A 62 -4.71 10.17 -3.83
CA SER A 62 -4.21 11.13 -2.85
C SER A 62 -2.82 11.66 -3.21
N ALA A 63 -2.62 12.96 -2.95
CA ALA A 63 -1.31 13.62 -3.03
C ALA A 63 -0.52 13.52 -1.71
N ALA A 64 -1.04 12.82 -0.72
CA ALA A 64 -0.45 12.60 0.61
C ALA A 64 -0.67 11.15 1.06
N PRO A 65 0.09 10.66 2.06
CA PRO A 65 -0.16 9.32 2.62
C PRO A 65 -1.61 9.17 3.09
N VAL A 66 -2.25 8.07 2.71
CA VAL A 66 -3.58 7.70 3.24
C VAL A 66 -3.49 7.13 4.65
N TYR A 67 -2.29 6.73 5.06
CA TYR A 67 -1.94 6.36 6.42
C TYR A 67 -0.51 6.81 6.70
N ALA A 68 -0.27 7.39 7.86
CA ALA A 68 1.07 7.72 8.35
C ALA A 68 1.10 7.51 9.87
N GLN A 69 2.10 6.77 10.35
CA GLN A 69 2.29 6.53 11.77
C GLN A 69 3.78 6.46 12.09
N SER A 70 4.16 7.12 13.19
CA SER A 70 5.53 7.07 13.71
C SER A 70 5.60 6.19 14.95
N PHE A 71 6.73 5.52 15.10
CA PHE A 71 7.09 4.63 16.19
C PHE A 71 8.52 4.94 16.60
N ARG A 72 8.87 4.70 17.87
CA ARG A 72 10.28 4.63 18.25
C ARG A 72 10.86 3.29 17.82
N ASP A 73 12.14 3.28 17.50
CA ASP A 73 12.83 2.08 17.00
C ASP A 73 12.74 0.89 17.98
N ASN A 74 12.72 1.18 19.28
CA ASN A 74 12.58 0.19 20.35
C ASN A 74 11.13 -0.25 20.64
N GLU A 75 10.13 0.38 20.02
CA GLU A 75 8.71 0.04 20.14
C GLU A 75 8.22 -0.81 18.96
N PHE A 76 9.09 -1.04 17.98
CA PHE A 76 8.72 -1.73 16.75
C PHE A 76 8.77 -3.25 16.93
N GLU A 77 7.64 -3.82 17.37
CA GLU A 77 7.45 -5.27 17.57
C GLU A 77 6.68 -5.91 16.39
N GLU A 78 6.58 -7.25 16.36
CA GLU A 78 5.78 -8.03 15.38
C GLU A 78 4.33 -7.51 15.23
N SER A 79 3.78 -6.93 16.30
CA SER A 79 2.46 -6.31 16.31
C SER A 79 2.33 -5.15 15.32
N VAL A 80 3.39 -4.38 15.10
CA VAL A 80 3.40 -3.25 14.17
C VAL A 80 3.39 -3.74 12.73
N ASN A 81 4.18 -4.76 12.39
CA ASN A 81 4.13 -5.43 11.08
C ASN A 81 2.71 -5.93 10.78
N TYR A 82 2.07 -6.58 11.77
CA TYR A 82 0.69 -7.05 11.63
C TYR A 82 -0.29 -5.90 11.32
N ILE A 83 -0.20 -4.78 12.05
CA ILE A 83 -1.08 -3.62 11.85
C ILE A 83 -0.90 -3.04 10.44
N ILE A 84 0.34 -2.82 10.01
CA ILE A 84 0.68 -2.28 8.69
C ILE A 84 0.12 -3.20 7.60
N CYS A 85 0.37 -4.50 7.72
CA CYS A 85 -0.13 -5.50 6.80
C CYS A 85 -1.65 -5.53 6.75
N ARG A 86 -2.33 -5.41 7.90
CA ARG A 86 -3.78 -5.41 7.96
C ARG A 86 -4.38 -4.19 7.28
N ILE A 87 -3.81 -3.00 7.51
CA ILE A 87 -4.26 -1.76 6.88
C ILE A 87 -4.06 -1.84 5.36
N TYR A 88 -2.88 -2.28 4.92
CA TYR A 88 -2.58 -2.47 3.50
C TYR A 88 -3.58 -3.41 2.82
N GLN A 89 -3.86 -4.57 3.41
CA GLN A 89 -4.83 -5.52 2.85
C GLN A 89 -6.24 -4.93 2.75
N LEU A 90 -6.69 -4.17 3.76
CA LEU A 90 -8.00 -3.52 3.73
C LEU A 90 -8.10 -2.48 2.62
N LEU A 91 -7.03 -1.71 2.38
CA LEU A 91 -6.96 -0.74 1.28
C LEU A 91 -6.98 -1.44 -0.08
N MET A 92 -6.24 -2.54 -0.23
CA MET A 92 -6.26 -3.37 -1.44
C MET A 92 -7.66 -3.92 -1.73
N ILE A 93 -8.35 -4.47 -0.73
CA ILE A 93 -9.72 -4.96 -0.88
C ILE A 93 -10.66 -3.84 -1.32
N LYS A 94 -10.59 -2.67 -0.67
CA LYS A 94 -11.39 -1.50 -1.04
C LYS A 94 -11.17 -1.10 -2.50
N LYS A 95 -9.92 -1.10 -2.95
CA LYS A 95 -9.54 -0.78 -4.33
C LYS A 95 -10.12 -1.80 -5.31
N MET A 96 -9.94 -3.10 -5.05
CA MET A 96 -10.50 -4.17 -5.87
C MET A 96 -12.03 -4.10 -5.98
N MET A 97 -12.72 -3.75 -4.88
CA MET A 97 -14.18 -3.56 -4.89
C MET A 97 -14.63 -2.32 -5.67
N SER A 98 -13.79 -1.29 -5.76
CA SER A 98 -14.05 -0.08 -6.54
C SER A 98 -13.85 -0.28 -8.05
N ILE A 99 -13.05 -1.27 -8.47
CA ILE A 99 -12.77 -1.59 -9.89
C ILE A 99 -13.84 -2.54 -10.47
N ARG A 100 -15.07 -2.58 -9.92
CA ARG A 100 -16.15 -3.35 -10.56
C ARG A 100 -16.39 -2.80 -11.97
N PRO A 101 -16.46 -3.67 -13.00
CA PRO A 101 -16.69 -3.21 -14.36
C PRO A 101 -18.09 -2.60 -14.45
N GLU A 102 -18.17 -1.34 -14.86
CA GLU A 102 -19.37 -0.73 -15.42
C GLU A 102 -19.69 -1.42 -16.76
N SER A 103 -20.18 -2.66 -16.73
CA SER A 103 -20.68 -3.32 -17.93
C SER A 103 -21.80 -4.32 -17.61
N GLU A 104 -22.84 -3.82 -16.97
CA GLU A 104 -24.20 -4.29 -17.24
C GLU A 104 -24.93 -3.17 -17.97
N THR A 105 -24.64 -3.04 -19.27
CA THR A 105 -25.50 -2.27 -20.17
C THR A 105 -26.88 -2.91 -20.18
N PRO A 106 -27.97 -2.19 -19.88
CA PRO A 106 -29.31 -2.74 -20.02
C PRO A 106 -29.55 -3.02 -21.50
N LEU A 107 -29.88 -4.28 -21.83
CA LEU A 107 -30.30 -4.70 -23.17
C LEU A 107 -31.40 -3.76 -23.67
N SER A 108 -31.04 -2.84 -24.56
CA SER A 108 -31.98 -1.99 -25.29
C SER A 108 -32.78 -2.86 -26.25
N LEU A 109 -33.91 -3.40 -25.78
CA LEU A 109 -35.00 -3.88 -26.63
C LEU A 109 -35.61 -2.68 -27.37
N LYS A 110 -35.12 -2.39 -28.57
CA LYS A 110 -35.85 -1.53 -29.52
C LYS A 110 -36.44 -2.38 -30.64
N ALA A 111 -37.76 -2.49 -30.52
CA ALA A 111 -38.77 -3.06 -31.39
C ALA A 111 -38.47 -3.03 -32.90
N THR A 112 -38.66 -4.19 -33.52
CA THR A 112 -38.82 -4.37 -34.97
C THR A 112 -40.12 -3.70 -35.42
N ALA A 113 -40.03 -2.62 -36.19
CA ALA A 113 -41.16 -2.06 -36.91
C ALA A 113 -41.37 -2.85 -38.22
N VAL A 114 -42.39 -3.69 -38.26
CA VAL A 114 -42.91 -4.29 -39.50
C VAL A 114 -43.82 -3.26 -40.15
N LYS A 115 -43.47 -2.81 -41.37
CA LYS A 115 -44.37 -1.99 -42.20
C LYS A 115 -45.34 -2.92 -42.95
N HIS A 116 -46.63 -2.63 -42.84
CA HIS A 116 -47.67 -3.08 -43.78
C HIS A 116 -47.89 -2.03 -44.86
#